data_AF-A0AA42ZCW6-F1
#
_entry.id   AF-A0AA42ZCW6-F1
#
_cell.length_a   1.000
_cell.length_b   1.000
_cell.length_c   1.000
_cell.angle_alpha   90.00
_cell.angle_beta   90.00
_cell.angle_gamma   90.00
#
_symmetry.space_group_name_H-M   'P 1'
#
loop_
_entity.id
_entity.type
_entity.pdbx_description
1 polymer ?
#
loop_
_entity_poly.entity_id
_entity_poly.type
_entity_poly.pdbx_seq_one_letter_code
_entity_poly.pdbx_strand_id
1 'polypeptide(L)'
;MKLKTTLLLMALIGFSNVQAQCFVEQNGIVAVEAESKTASGWNIETSATPYSGSGYIAWRGPNYFDSPGNGVITYSITINNPGTYRFIWRSKVGIIDTSHPNPSSEHNDSWLKIEGSDFFAQSGSSIKYPIGSGKTPEVFGSGSDGWFKVFLSGTTNWTWNTLTSDNNGHFIYATFNSPGTYNVKISGRSNGHFIDRFVMYKESLYSINQAISASACGTPPPPDGGGEDPPPPPPPPSGENNPPTVSITNPANGANFDTGSNVAVTLNSSDPDGDITKH
;
A
#
# COMPACT_ATOMS: atom_id res chain seq x y z
N MET A 1 21.74 64.75 14.34
CA MET A 1 20.85 63.68 13.82
C MET A 1 21.73 62.45 13.59
N LYS A 2 21.66 61.41 14.43
CA LYS A 2 22.51 60.20 14.29
C LYS A 2 21.75 59.19 13.44
N LEU A 3 22.24 58.92 12.23
CA LEU A 3 21.69 57.91 11.34
C LEU A 3 22.07 56.52 11.88
N LYS A 4 21.07 55.71 12.25
CA LYS A 4 21.26 54.31 12.61
C LYS A 4 21.04 53.47 11.35
N THR A 5 22.11 52.91 10.81
CA THR A 5 22.04 51.96 9.70
C THR A 5 21.82 50.57 10.27
N THR A 6 20.59 50.06 10.14
CA THR A 6 20.27 48.67 10.50
C THR A 6 20.61 47.79 9.30
N LEU A 7 21.59 46.90 9.47
CA LEU A 7 21.96 45.90 8.46
C LEU A 7 20.94 44.75 8.54
N LEU A 8 20.10 44.61 7.51
CA LEU A 8 19.16 43.50 7.39
C LEU A 8 19.90 42.29 6.81
N LEU A 9 20.24 41.32 7.67
CA LEU A 9 20.79 40.03 7.23
C LEU A 9 19.63 39.22 6.63
N MET A 10 19.51 39.22 5.31
CA MET A 10 18.52 38.45 4.58
C MET A 10 18.94 36.97 4.62
N ALA A 11 18.43 36.22 5.61
CA ALA A 11 18.58 34.77 5.63
C ALA A 11 17.76 34.19 4.46
N LEU A 12 18.45 33.67 3.45
CA LEU A 12 17.86 32.95 2.34
C LEU A 12 17.30 31.63 2.91
N ILE A 13 16.01 31.60 3.25
CA ILE A 13 15.33 30.34 3.58
C ILE A 13 15.14 29.60 2.26
N GLY A 14 16.07 28.71 1.95
CA GLY A 14 15.92 27.77 0.84
C GLY A 14 14.69 26.91 1.12
N PHE A 15 13.64 27.06 0.32
CA PHE A 15 12.61 26.05 0.22
C PHE A 15 13.26 24.83 -0.44
N SER A 16 13.73 23.90 0.38
CA SER A 16 14.01 22.55 -0.10
C SER A 16 12.68 22.01 -0.62
N ASN A 17 12.61 21.76 -1.94
CA ASN A 17 11.55 20.95 -2.52
C ASN A 17 11.47 19.66 -1.70
N VAL A 18 10.43 19.52 -0.89
CA VAL A 18 10.13 18.25 -0.22
C VAL A 18 9.65 17.35 -1.35
N GLN A 19 10.60 16.68 -2.01
CA GLN A 19 10.28 15.60 -2.90
C GLN A 19 9.46 14.60 -2.07
N ALA A 20 8.22 14.30 -2.51
CA ALA A 20 7.37 13.35 -1.82
C ALA A 20 8.19 12.08 -1.58
N GLN A 21 8.46 11.77 -0.31
CA GLN A 21 9.26 10.60 0.02
C GLN A 21 8.38 9.38 -0.26
N CYS A 22 8.71 8.65 -1.32
CA CYS A 22 7.94 7.49 -1.73
C CYS A 22 8.08 6.34 -0.74
N PHE A 23 7.02 5.53 -0.65
CA PHE A 23 6.97 4.30 0.15
C PHE A 23 7.22 4.54 1.64
N VAL A 24 6.78 5.69 2.13
CA VAL A 24 6.84 6.06 3.54
C VAL A 24 5.51 5.79 4.20
N GLU A 25 5.57 5.11 5.33
CA GLU A 25 4.43 4.84 6.18
C GLU A 25 3.92 6.13 6.84
N GLN A 26 2.61 6.33 6.73
CA GLN A 26 1.89 7.46 7.30
C GLN A 26 0.70 6.91 8.08
N ASN A 27 0.60 7.27 9.36
CA ASN A 27 -0.55 6.97 10.24
C ASN A 27 -0.97 5.49 10.36
N GLY A 28 -0.06 4.55 10.12
CA GLY A 28 -0.33 3.11 10.19
C GLY A 28 -0.51 2.44 8.84
N ILE A 29 -0.20 3.12 7.73
CA ILE A 29 -0.31 2.58 6.38
C ILE A 29 0.85 2.97 5.47
N VAL A 30 1.30 2.05 4.62
CA VAL A 30 2.16 2.31 3.46
C VAL A 30 1.59 1.60 2.23
N ALA A 31 1.54 2.31 1.10
CA ALA A 31 1.06 1.80 -0.17
C ALA A 31 2.11 1.96 -1.27
N VAL A 32 2.19 0.98 -2.16
CA VAL A 32 3.20 0.90 -3.22
C VAL A 32 2.55 0.38 -4.50
N GLU A 33 2.63 1.17 -5.56
CA GLU A 33 2.33 0.71 -6.93
C GLU A 33 3.47 -0.21 -7.38
N ALA A 34 3.14 -1.45 -7.77
CA ALA A 34 4.16 -2.47 -8.00
C ALA A 34 5.02 -2.14 -9.24
N GLU A 35 4.44 -1.52 -10.25
CA GLU A 35 5.15 -1.10 -11.46
C GLU A 35 6.16 0.03 -11.24
N SER A 36 6.21 0.62 -10.04
CA SER A 36 7.27 1.57 -9.66
C SER A 36 8.69 0.97 -9.72
N LYS A 37 8.81 -0.36 -9.74
CA LYS A 37 10.06 -1.08 -9.95
C LYS A 37 9.86 -2.30 -10.83
N THR A 38 10.94 -2.76 -11.45
CA THR A 38 10.98 -4.01 -12.21
C THR A 38 12.32 -4.73 -12.02
N ALA A 39 12.37 -5.99 -12.45
CA ALA A 39 13.56 -6.84 -12.46
C ALA A 39 13.47 -7.85 -13.61
N SER A 40 14.55 -8.59 -13.87
CA SER A 40 14.57 -9.62 -14.91
C SER A 40 13.43 -10.64 -14.73
N GLY A 41 12.69 -10.90 -15.82
CA GLY A 41 11.53 -11.79 -15.85
C GLY A 41 10.20 -11.11 -15.49
N TRP A 42 10.22 -9.87 -14.99
CA TRP A 42 9.03 -9.04 -14.79
C TRP A 42 8.88 -8.03 -15.91
N ASN A 43 7.66 -7.95 -16.45
CA ASN A 43 7.28 -6.90 -17.38
C ASN A 43 6.34 -5.92 -16.67
N ILE A 44 6.42 -4.65 -17.02
CA ILE A 44 5.36 -3.68 -16.70
C ILE A 44 4.37 -3.71 -17.85
N GLU A 45 3.10 -3.95 -17.55
CA GLU A 45 2.05 -4.10 -18.55
C GLU A 45 0.81 -3.26 -18.20
N THR A 46 -0.02 -3.01 -19.20
CA THR A 46 -1.19 -2.13 -19.11
C THR A 46 -2.44 -2.72 -19.78
N SER A 47 -2.38 -3.96 -20.27
CA SER A 47 -3.47 -4.57 -21.04
C SER A 47 -4.61 -5.13 -20.18
N ALA A 48 -4.34 -5.51 -18.93
CA ALA A 48 -5.35 -6.09 -18.03
C ALA A 48 -5.96 -5.02 -17.11
N THR A 49 -7.04 -4.38 -17.54
CA THR A 49 -7.74 -3.35 -16.75
C THR A 49 -8.78 -3.94 -15.77
N PRO A 50 -9.17 -3.20 -14.71
CA PRO A 50 -8.54 -1.98 -14.22
C PRO A 50 -7.32 -2.28 -13.34
N TYR A 51 -6.29 -1.44 -13.42
CA TYR A 51 -5.11 -1.39 -12.55
C TYR A 51 -4.97 0.02 -11.95
N SER A 52 -4.23 0.18 -10.85
CA SER A 52 -3.90 1.50 -10.29
C SER A 52 -2.59 2.04 -10.87
N GLY A 53 -2.34 3.34 -10.69
CA GLY A 53 -1.12 3.95 -11.19
C GLY A 53 -0.99 3.90 -12.71
N SER A 54 0.17 3.46 -13.17
CA SER A 54 0.60 3.48 -14.58
C SER A 54 0.65 2.11 -15.24
N GLY A 55 0.44 1.03 -14.47
CA GLY A 55 0.48 -0.34 -14.97
C GLY A 55 0.47 -1.35 -13.83
N TYR A 56 0.86 -2.58 -14.14
CA TYR A 56 1.08 -3.64 -13.16
C TYR A 56 2.33 -4.43 -13.55
N ILE A 57 2.93 -5.14 -12.59
CA ILE A 57 4.01 -6.08 -12.91
C ILE A 57 3.43 -7.45 -13.26
N ALA A 58 3.95 -8.05 -14.33
CA ALA A 58 3.57 -9.36 -14.81
C ALA A 58 4.79 -10.29 -14.83
N TRP A 59 4.72 -11.42 -14.14
CA TRP A 59 5.79 -12.40 -14.22
C TRP A 59 5.73 -13.14 -15.56
N ARG A 60 6.72 -12.89 -16.43
CA ARG A 60 6.88 -13.54 -17.75
C ARG A 60 8.08 -14.48 -17.81
N GLY A 61 8.82 -14.61 -16.71
CA GLY A 61 9.87 -15.61 -16.56
C GLY A 61 9.32 -17.05 -16.36
N PRO A 62 10.22 -18.04 -16.24
CA PRO A 62 9.84 -19.44 -16.05
C PRO A 62 9.19 -19.68 -14.67
N ASN A 63 8.62 -20.87 -14.50
CA ASN A 63 8.09 -21.29 -13.20
C ASN A 63 9.23 -21.64 -12.22
N TYR A 64 9.15 -21.14 -10.99
CA TYR A 64 10.10 -21.37 -9.91
C TYR A 64 9.41 -21.85 -8.63
N PHE A 65 8.71 -22.99 -8.72
CA PHE A 65 7.80 -23.48 -7.68
C PHE A 65 8.42 -23.80 -6.32
N ASP A 66 9.72 -24.12 -6.28
CA ASP A 66 10.49 -24.44 -5.08
C ASP A 66 11.84 -23.69 -5.02
N SER A 67 12.01 -22.66 -5.86
CA SER A 67 13.23 -21.86 -5.97
C SER A 67 12.91 -20.37 -5.86
N PRO A 68 12.55 -19.88 -4.67
CA PRO A 68 12.34 -18.45 -4.45
C PRO A 68 13.64 -17.65 -4.66
N GLY A 69 13.50 -16.33 -4.83
CA GLY A 69 14.65 -15.44 -5.01
C GLY A 69 15.10 -15.26 -6.46
N ASN A 70 14.32 -15.72 -7.43
CA ASN A 70 14.57 -15.48 -8.85
C ASN A 70 13.80 -14.25 -9.35
N GLY A 71 14.48 -13.35 -10.06
CA GLY A 71 13.88 -12.09 -10.54
C GLY A 71 13.40 -11.21 -9.39
N VAL A 72 14.23 -11.01 -8.36
CA VAL A 72 13.82 -10.26 -7.16
C VAL A 72 13.64 -8.78 -7.45
N ILE A 73 12.46 -8.26 -7.17
CA ILE A 73 12.22 -6.83 -7.02
C ILE A 73 12.29 -6.50 -5.53
N THR A 74 13.08 -5.48 -5.18
CA THR A 74 13.20 -4.98 -3.81
C THR A 74 12.62 -3.59 -3.68
N TYR A 75 11.55 -3.45 -2.88
CA TYR A 75 10.96 -2.19 -2.48
C TYR A 75 11.47 -1.82 -1.09
N SER A 76 12.08 -0.64 -0.96
CA SER A 76 12.52 -0.13 0.33
C SER A 76 11.42 0.78 0.87
N ILE A 77 10.76 0.33 1.93
CA ILE A 77 9.70 1.07 2.62
C ILE A 77 10.27 1.72 3.87
N THR A 78 9.77 2.89 4.25
CA THR A 78 10.11 3.53 5.54
C THR A 78 8.94 3.33 6.49
N ILE A 79 9.19 2.72 7.65
CA ILE A 79 8.22 2.59 8.74
C ILE A 79 8.54 3.67 9.77
N ASN A 80 7.62 4.61 10.00
CA ASN A 80 7.76 5.64 11.03
C ASN A 80 7.15 5.21 12.35
N ASN A 81 6.06 4.44 12.29
CA ASN A 81 5.32 3.96 13.45
C ASN A 81 5.51 2.45 13.63
N PRO A 82 6.38 1.98 14.54
CA PRO A 82 6.55 0.55 14.84
C PRO A 82 5.23 -0.19 15.12
N GLY A 83 5.24 -1.50 14.88
CA GLY A 83 4.11 -2.38 15.13
C GLY A 83 3.98 -3.49 14.09
N THR A 84 2.87 -4.21 14.18
CA THR A 84 2.53 -5.31 13.25
C THR A 84 1.59 -4.80 12.17
N TYR A 85 1.97 -5.05 10.91
CA TYR A 85 1.23 -4.66 9.73
C TYR A 85 0.77 -5.90 8.98
N ARG A 86 -0.50 -5.91 8.55
CA ARG A 86 -1.00 -6.86 7.57
C ARG A 86 -0.52 -6.45 6.18
N PHE A 87 0.02 -7.39 5.43
CA PHE A 87 0.36 -7.22 4.01
C PHE A 87 -0.80 -7.73 3.15
N ILE A 88 -1.18 -6.93 2.15
CA ILE A 88 -2.06 -7.33 1.07
C ILE A 88 -1.52 -6.82 -0.26
N TRP A 89 -1.72 -7.58 -1.32
CA TRP A 89 -1.53 -7.11 -2.68
C TRP A 89 -2.79 -7.28 -3.52
N ARG A 90 -2.92 -6.48 -4.56
CA ARG A 90 -3.91 -6.66 -5.60
C ARG A 90 -3.27 -7.46 -6.71
N SER A 91 -3.81 -8.64 -6.98
CA SER A 91 -3.24 -9.59 -7.93
C SER A 91 -4.29 -10.23 -8.82
N LYS A 92 -3.84 -10.83 -9.92
CA LYS A 92 -4.68 -11.46 -10.94
C LYS A 92 -3.96 -12.66 -11.57
N VAL A 93 -4.73 -13.68 -11.93
CA VAL A 93 -4.30 -14.74 -12.84
C VAL A 93 -4.28 -14.20 -14.27
N GLY A 94 -3.09 -14.05 -14.83
CA GLY A 94 -2.84 -13.47 -16.14
C GLY A 94 -2.77 -14.46 -17.29
N ILE A 95 -2.60 -15.76 -16.98
CA ILE A 95 -2.69 -16.86 -17.94
C ILE A 95 -3.78 -17.80 -17.42
N ILE A 96 -4.86 -17.91 -18.17
CA ILE A 96 -5.99 -18.77 -17.81
C ILE A 96 -5.79 -20.11 -18.51
N ASP A 97 -5.36 -21.12 -17.75
CA ASP A 97 -5.34 -22.50 -18.24
C ASP A 97 -6.74 -23.10 -18.20
N THR A 98 -7.45 -23.05 -19.33
CA THR A 98 -8.80 -23.60 -19.47
C THR A 98 -8.84 -25.13 -19.48
N SER A 99 -7.69 -25.80 -19.53
CA SER A 99 -7.60 -27.26 -19.45
C SER A 99 -7.57 -27.76 -17.99
N HIS A 100 -7.21 -26.91 -17.04
CA HIS A 100 -7.22 -27.24 -15.62
C HIS A 100 -8.65 -27.19 -15.05
N PRO A 101 -9.09 -28.16 -14.22
CA PRO A 101 -10.44 -28.15 -13.63
C PRO A 101 -10.68 -26.97 -12.69
N ASN A 102 -9.61 -26.31 -12.24
CA ASN A 102 -9.69 -25.06 -11.49
C ASN A 102 -8.68 -24.05 -12.05
N PRO A 103 -9.04 -23.26 -13.07
CA PRO A 103 -8.10 -22.29 -13.66
C PRO A 103 -7.64 -21.20 -12.68
N SER A 104 -8.34 -21.00 -11.56
CA SER A 104 -7.94 -20.03 -10.52
C SER A 104 -6.84 -20.53 -9.58
N SER A 105 -6.53 -21.84 -9.60
CA SER A 105 -5.39 -22.39 -8.85
C SER A 105 -4.07 -22.35 -9.62
N GLU A 106 -4.12 -22.06 -10.92
CA GLU A 106 -2.95 -22.01 -11.78
C GLU A 106 -2.51 -20.55 -11.98
N HIS A 107 -1.19 -20.33 -12.12
CA HIS A 107 -0.64 -19.01 -12.43
C HIS A 107 -1.01 -17.90 -11.43
N ASN A 108 -1.35 -18.28 -10.19
CA ASN A 108 -2.02 -17.44 -9.21
C ASN A 108 -1.11 -16.96 -8.07
N ASP A 109 0.20 -17.18 -8.17
CA ASP A 109 1.11 -16.97 -7.05
C ASP A 109 2.53 -16.51 -7.42
N SER A 110 3.12 -15.82 -6.45
CA SER A 110 4.49 -15.31 -6.45
C SER A 110 5.10 -15.45 -5.06
N TRP A 111 6.41 -15.32 -4.96
CA TRP A 111 7.10 -15.36 -3.68
C TRP A 111 7.15 -13.98 -3.03
N LEU A 112 6.95 -13.93 -1.72
CA LEU A 112 7.07 -12.73 -0.90
C LEU A 112 8.01 -12.96 0.27
N LYS A 113 8.88 -11.98 0.54
CA LYS A 113 9.69 -11.89 1.77
C LYS A 113 9.72 -10.47 2.27
N ILE A 114 9.42 -10.27 3.55
CA ILE A 114 9.51 -8.97 4.20
C ILE A 114 10.58 -9.05 5.28
N GLU A 115 11.56 -8.15 5.20
CA GLU A 115 12.66 -8.07 6.16
C GLU A 115 12.24 -7.16 7.33
N GLY A 116 11.43 -7.71 8.23
CA GLY A 116 11.02 -7.07 9.50
C GLY A 116 11.65 -7.74 10.72
N SER A 117 11.27 -7.27 11.91
CA SER A 117 11.58 -7.94 13.19
C SER A 117 10.88 -9.29 13.32
N ASP A 118 9.69 -9.43 12.71
CA ASP A 118 9.04 -10.71 12.48
C ASP A 118 8.32 -10.73 11.12
N PHE A 119 8.15 -11.92 10.54
CA PHE A 119 7.43 -12.15 9.29
C PHE A 119 6.72 -13.51 9.37
N PHE A 120 5.40 -13.46 9.41
CA PHE A 120 4.57 -14.62 9.75
C PHE A 120 3.23 -14.57 9.03
N ALA A 121 2.50 -15.67 9.10
CA ALA A 121 1.16 -15.83 8.59
C ALA A 121 0.20 -16.16 9.74
N GLN A 122 -1.01 -15.61 9.74
CA GLN A 122 -1.99 -15.79 10.80
C GLN A 122 -3.39 -16.12 10.27
N SER A 123 -4.08 -17.03 10.96
CA SER A 123 -5.50 -17.34 10.77
C SER A 123 -6.13 -17.64 12.12
N GLY A 124 -6.97 -16.72 12.63
CA GLY A 124 -7.44 -16.77 14.02
C GLY A 124 -6.26 -16.74 15.00
N SER A 125 -6.17 -17.77 15.86
CA SER A 125 -5.04 -17.96 16.78
C SER A 125 -3.86 -18.73 16.18
N SER A 126 -4.02 -19.31 14.98
CA SER A 126 -2.96 -20.07 14.31
C SER A 126 -1.93 -19.11 13.72
N ILE A 127 -0.67 -19.24 14.16
CA ILE A 127 0.49 -18.53 13.62
C ILE A 127 1.38 -19.55 12.91
N LYS A 128 1.83 -19.21 11.70
CA LYS A 128 2.75 -20.01 10.90
C LYS A 128 3.86 -19.15 10.31
N TYR A 129 4.99 -19.76 10.01
CA TYR A 129 6.17 -19.09 9.47
C TYR A 129 6.55 -19.63 8.10
N PRO A 130 7.29 -18.85 7.29
CA PRO A 130 7.75 -19.33 6.00
C PRO A 130 8.77 -20.45 6.20
N ILE A 131 8.72 -21.46 5.34
CA ILE A 131 9.66 -22.58 5.40
C ILE A 131 11.10 -22.04 5.28
N GLY A 132 11.98 -22.52 6.15
CA GLY A 132 13.38 -22.08 6.18
C GLY A 132 13.60 -20.72 6.84
N SER A 133 12.62 -20.15 7.53
CA SER A 133 12.82 -18.96 8.38
C SER A 133 13.48 -19.28 9.73
N GLY A 134 13.62 -20.58 10.07
CA GLY A 134 14.08 -21.03 11.38
C GLY A 134 13.04 -20.89 12.50
N LYS A 135 11.77 -20.66 12.15
CA LYS A 135 10.64 -20.55 13.10
C LYS A 135 9.58 -21.59 12.78
N THR A 136 8.84 -22.01 13.80
CA THR A 136 7.81 -23.06 13.70
C THR A 136 6.52 -22.64 14.42
N PRO A 137 5.34 -23.15 14.02
CA PRO A 137 5.11 -24.08 12.92
C PRO A 137 5.23 -23.41 11.54
N GLU A 138 5.56 -24.18 10.51
CA GLU A 138 5.71 -23.67 9.14
C GLU A 138 4.38 -23.75 8.36
N VAL A 139 4.27 -22.93 7.32
CA VAL A 139 3.16 -23.00 6.35
C VAL A 139 3.14 -24.33 5.60
N PHE A 140 1.95 -24.75 5.14
CA PHE A 140 1.84 -25.90 4.25
C PHE A 140 2.12 -25.50 2.80
N GLY A 141 2.69 -26.42 2.03
CA GLY A 141 3.03 -26.21 0.62
C GLY A 141 4.52 -25.95 0.40
N SER A 142 4.84 -25.41 -0.78
CA SER A 142 6.22 -25.06 -1.15
C SER A 142 6.73 -23.82 -0.41
N GLY A 143 8.01 -23.85 -0.04
CA GLY A 143 8.73 -22.71 0.50
C GLY A 143 10.17 -23.06 0.86
N SER A 144 11.03 -22.05 0.90
CA SER A 144 12.42 -22.15 1.38
C SER A 144 12.97 -20.74 1.66
N ASP A 145 14.09 -20.66 2.37
CA ASP A 145 14.84 -19.42 2.66
C ASP A 145 14.01 -18.27 3.23
N GLY A 146 12.95 -18.59 3.98
CA GLY A 146 12.09 -17.60 4.62
C GLY A 146 11.15 -16.86 3.66
N TRP A 147 10.86 -17.42 2.48
CA TRP A 147 9.88 -16.89 1.54
C TRP A 147 8.52 -17.55 1.70
N PHE A 148 7.45 -16.75 1.68
CA PHE A 148 6.10 -17.28 1.52
C PHE A 148 5.76 -17.44 0.05
N LYS A 149 5.19 -18.59 -0.31
CA LYS A 149 4.32 -18.68 -1.48
C LYS A 149 3.05 -17.90 -1.17
N VAL A 150 2.78 -16.85 -1.92
CA VAL A 150 1.60 -16.00 -1.72
C VAL A 150 0.72 -16.06 -2.96
N PHE A 151 -0.55 -16.42 -2.75
CA PHE A 151 -1.51 -16.71 -3.80
C PHE A 151 -2.81 -15.94 -3.63
N LEU A 152 -3.52 -15.76 -4.73
CA LEU A 152 -4.95 -15.46 -4.72
C LEU A 152 -5.77 -16.76 -4.89
N SER A 153 -7.02 -16.75 -4.43
CA SER A 153 -7.90 -17.94 -4.48
C SER A 153 -9.31 -17.59 -4.94
N GLY A 154 -9.95 -18.53 -5.64
CA GLY A 154 -11.38 -18.49 -5.98
C GLY A 154 -11.76 -17.51 -7.10
N THR A 155 -10.78 -16.90 -7.78
CA THR A 155 -11.02 -15.97 -8.88
C THR A 155 -9.82 -15.90 -9.81
N THR A 156 -10.05 -15.53 -11.07
CA THR A 156 -8.98 -15.17 -12.03
C THR A 156 -8.96 -13.65 -12.29
N ASN A 157 -9.78 -12.87 -11.58
CA ASN A 157 -9.88 -11.42 -11.72
C ASN A 157 -9.01 -10.69 -10.69
N TRP A 158 -8.77 -9.40 -10.95
CA TRP A 158 -8.09 -8.53 -10.00
C TRP A 158 -8.77 -8.58 -8.62
N THR A 159 -8.02 -8.92 -7.59
CA THR A 159 -8.53 -9.11 -6.23
C THR A 159 -7.51 -8.74 -5.18
N TRP A 160 -7.98 -8.28 -4.02
CA TRP A 160 -7.17 -8.09 -2.81
C TRP A 160 -7.06 -9.36 -1.94
N ASN A 161 -7.39 -10.52 -2.51
CA ASN A 161 -7.22 -11.81 -1.85
C ASN A 161 -5.74 -12.20 -1.82
N THR A 162 -5.12 -12.10 -0.64
CA THR A 162 -3.69 -12.36 -0.43
C THR A 162 -3.53 -13.42 0.67
N LEU A 163 -3.17 -14.63 0.28
CA LEU A 163 -3.14 -15.80 1.17
C LEU A 163 -1.82 -16.56 1.05
N THR A 164 -1.47 -17.28 2.10
CA THR A 164 -0.43 -18.33 2.09
C THR A 164 -0.93 -19.58 2.83
N SER A 165 -0.12 -20.63 2.90
CA SER A 165 -0.41 -21.96 3.47
C SER A 165 -1.50 -22.74 2.74
N ASP A 166 -1.09 -23.78 2.03
CA ASP A 166 -1.96 -24.61 1.21
C ASP A 166 -3.05 -25.30 2.02
N ASN A 167 -4.28 -25.33 1.46
CA ASN A 167 -5.47 -25.93 2.06
C ASN A 167 -5.83 -25.40 3.45
N ASN A 168 -5.19 -24.30 3.88
CA ASN A 168 -5.30 -23.75 5.23
C ASN A 168 -4.86 -22.28 5.19
N GLY A 169 -5.62 -21.46 4.46
CA GLY A 169 -5.26 -20.07 4.17
C GLY A 169 -4.96 -19.25 5.41
N HIS A 170 -3.82 -18.56 5.39
CA HIS A 170 -3.39 -17.59 6.40
C HIS A 170 -3.13 -16.22 5.74
N PHE A 171 -3.43 -15.14 6.45
CA PHE A 171 -3.06 -13.78 6.05
C PHE A 171 -1.61 -13.48 6.45
N ILE A 172 -0.92 -12.61 5.71
CA ILE A 172 0.50 -12.34 5.90
C ILE A 172 0.72 -11.07 6.72
N TYR A 173 1.66 -11.13 7.65
CA TYR A 173 2.00 -10.05 8.56
C TYR A 173 3.51 -9.86 8.67
N ALA A 174 3.91 -8.62 8.94
CA ALA A 174 5.27 -8.30 9.36
C ALA A 174 5.25 -7.37 10.57
N THR A 175 6.16 -7.59 11.52
CA THR A 175 6.34 -6.75 12.70
C THR A 175 7.62 -5.94 12.56
N PHE A 176 7.55 -4.66 12.92
CA PHE A 176 8.70 -3.76 12.97
C PHE A 176 8.81 -3.19 14.39
N ASN A 177 9.88 -3.51 15.11
CA ASN A 177 10.08 -3.07 16.50
C ASN A 177 10.68 -1.66 16.61
N SER A 178 11.19 -1.10 15.51
CA SER A 178 11.79 0.24 15.48
C SER A 178 11.42 0.98 14.18
N PRO A 179 11.37 2.32 14.19
CA PRO A 179 11.31 3.08 12.96
C PRO A 179 12.54 2.77 12.10
N GLY A 180 12.39 2.81 10.78
CA GLY A 180 13.50 2.55 9.87
C GLY A 180 13.08 2.20 8.47
N THR A 181 14.08 1.96 7.62
CA THR A 181 13.88 1.47 6.25
C THR A 181 13.99 -0.04 6.22
N TYR A 182 13.00 -0.69 5.61
CA TYR A 182 12.89 -2.15 5.52
C TYR A 182 12.64 -2.56 4.07
N ASN A 183 12.98 -3.81 3.74
CA ASN A 183 12.77 -4.33 2.38
C ASN A 183 11.55 -5.22 2.32
N VAL A 184 10.69 -4.94 1.35
CA VAL A 184 9.69 -5.87 0.83
C VAL A 184 10.24 -6.42 -0.48
N LYS A 185 10.36 -7.74 -0.57
CA LYS A 185 10.92 -8.44 -1.72
C LYS A 185 9.87 -9.32 -2.36
N ILE A 186 9.73 -9.18 -3.68
CA ILE A 186 8.86 -10.01 -4.52
C ILE A 186 9.75 -10.77 -5.49
N SER A 187 9.52 -12.06 -5.69
CA SER A 187 10.24 -12.84 -6.69
C SER A 187 9.29 -13.75 -7.47
N GLY A 188 9.66 -14.07 -8.71
CA GLY A 188 8.80 -14.82 -9.63
C GLY A 188 8.57 -16.26 -9.15
N ARG A 189 7.32 -16.72 -9.18
CA ARG A 189 6.97 -18.13 -8.92
C ARG A 189 6.23 -18.75 -10.09
N SER A 190 4.99 -18.33 -10.35
CA SER A 190 4.18 -18.87 -11.43
C SER A 190 4.11 -17.89 -12.59
N ASN A 191 4.56 -18.32 -13.78
CA ASN A 191 4.45 -17.55 -15.03
C ASN A 191 3.00 -17.06 -15.17
N GLY A 192 2.78 -15.80 -15.53
CA GLY A 192 1.43 -15.26 -15.67
C GLY A 192 0.77 -14.75 -14.39
N HIS A 193 1.43 -14.75 -13.22
CA HIS A 193 0.90 -14.05 -12.06
C HIS A 193 1.14 -12.54 -12.18
N PHE A 194 0.06 -11.75 -12.06
CA PHE A 194 0.10 -10.29 -12.17
C PHE A 194 -0.10 -9.63 -10.80
N ILE A 195 0.67 -8.59 -10.51
CA ILE A 195 0.59 -7.82 -9.26
C ILE A 195 0.52 -6.34 -9.62
N ASP A 196 -0.56 -5.69 -9.21
CA ASP A 196 -0.86 -4.29 -9.48
C ASP A 196 -0.26 -3.40 -8.39
N ARG A 197 -0.63 -3.67 -7.14
CA ARG A 197 -0.32 -2.80 -6.02
C ARG A 197 -0.20 -3.61 -4.74
N PHE A 198 0.59 -3.15 -3.77
CA PHE A 198 0.54 -3.68 -2.41
C PHE A 198 0.38 -2.60 -1.35
N VAL A 199 -0.18 -3.01 -0.22
CA VAL A 199 -0.43 -2.17 0.94
C VAL A 199 -0.03 -2.94 2.20
N MET A 200 0.63 -2.26 3.11
CA MET A 200 0.84 -2.73 4.47
C MET A 200 0.13 -1.79 5.42
N TYR A 201 -0.72 -2.32 6.30
CA TYR A 201 -1.52 -1.49 7.21
C TYR A 201 -1.73 -2.15 8.58
N LYS A 202 -1.95 -1.33 9.61
CA LYS A 202 -2.32 -1.79 10.96
C LYS A 202 -3.82 -2.09 11.00
N GLU A 203 -4.19 -3.35 11.18
CA GLU A 203 -5.60 -3.76 11.27
C GLU A 203 -6.33 -3.19 12.49
N SER A 204 -5.58 -2.80 13.54
CA SER A 204 -6.14 -2.09 14.70
C SER A 204 -6.62 -0.68 14.37
N LEU A 205 -6.23 -0.12 13.23
CA LEU A 205 -6.54 1.26 12.83
C LEU A 205 -7.40 1.34 11.56
N TYR A 206 -7.27 0.38 10.65
CA TYR A 206 -7.93 0.43 9.35
C TYR A 206 -8.57 -0.90 8.98
N SER A 207 -9.75 -0.79 8.37
CA SER A 207 -10.31 -1.85 7.54
C SER A 207 -9.54 -2.00 6.22
N ILE A 208 -9.73 -3.12 5.50
CA ILE A 208 -9.16 -3.31 4.15
C ILE A 208 -9.58 -2.17 3.22
N ASN A 209 -10.86 -1.77 3.23
CA ASN A 209 -11.36 -0.73 2.31
C ASN A 209 -10.69 0.63 2.55
N GLN A 210 -10.43 0.99 3.81
CA GLN A 210 -9.67 2.20 4.14
C GLN A 210 -8.19 2.06 3.76
N ALA A 211 -7.63 0.86 3.86
CA ALA A 211 -6.24 0.65 3.51
C ALA A 211 -6.00 0.74 1.99
N ILE A 212 -6.86 0.12 1.19
CA ILE A 212 -6.69 0.10 -0.27
C ILE A 212 -6.96 1.47 -0.92
N SER A 213 -7.64 2.40 -0.22
CA SER A 213 -7.88 3.76 -0.70
C SER A 213 -6.72 4.73 -0.43
N ALA A 214 -5.70 4.33 0.33
CA ALA A 214 -4.53 5.18 0.57
C ALA A 214 -3.85 5.56 -0.75
N SER A 215 -3.24 6.74 -0.84
CA SER A 215 -2.42 7.07 -2.01
C SER A 215 -1.09 6.30 -1.94
N ALA A 216 -0.70 5.70 -3.05
CA ALA A 216 0.67 5.25 -3.23
C ALA A 216 1.51 6.38 -3.83
N CYS A 217 2.82 6.37 -3.61
CA CYS A 217 3.68 7.38 -4.23
C CYS A 217 3.76 7.18 -5.74
N GLY A 218 3.65 8.27 -6.50
CA GLY A 218 3.81 8.26 -7.96
C GLY A 218 2.53 8.07 -8.75
N THR A 219 1.35 8.09 -8.12
CA THR A 219 0.08 8.22 -8.85
C THR A 219 -0.19 9.69 -9.16
N PRO A 220 -0.27 10.10 -10.44
CA PRO A 220 -1.20 11.16 -10.79
C PRO A 220 -2.62 10.70 -10.40
N PRO A 221 -3.55 11.61 -10.09
CA PRO A 221 -4.96 11.22 -10.09
C PRO A 221 -5.28 10.48 -11.40
N PRO A 222 -6.17 9.47 -11.38
CA PRO A 222 -6.54 8.76 -12.60
C PRO A 222 -6.83 9.79 -13.70
N PRO A 223 -6.30 9.64 -14.92
CA PRO A 223 -6.66 10.53 -16.00
C PRO A 223 -8.18 10.48 -16.11
N ASP A 224 -8.80 11.65 -15.96
CA ASP A 224 -10.23 11.82 -16.17
C ASP A 224 -10.50 11.40 -17.62
N GLY A 225 -10.96 10.16 -17.76
CA GLY A 225 -11.15 9.50 -19.05
C GLY A 225 -12.33 10.17 -19.72
N GLY A 226 -12.07 11.20 -20.52
CA GLY A 226 -13.10 11.90 -21.26
C GLY A 226 -13.90 10.97 -22.18
N GLY A 227 -15.22 10.94 -21.95
CA GLY A 227 -16.31 10.51 -22.84
C GLY A 227 -16.41 8.99 -23.07
N GLU A 228 -17.44 8.26 -22.66
CA GLU A 228 -18.85 8.60 -22.48
C GLU A 228 -19.38 8.12 -21.12
N ASP A 229 -20.35 8.87 -20.57
CA ASP A 229 -21.04 8.52 -19.32
C ASP A 229 -21.62 7.10 -19.40
N PRO A 230 -21.35 6.22 -18.41
CA PRO A 230 -22.07 4.96 -18.31
C PRO A 230 -23.56 5.23 -18.09
N PRO A 231 -24.47 4.44 -18.69
CA PRO A 231 -25.91 4.64 -18.52
C PRO A 231 -26.27 4.60 -17.03
N PRO A 232 -27.13 5.51 -16.56
CA PRO A 232 -27.34 5.72 -15.13
C PRO A 232 -27.92 4.45 -14.48
N PRO A 233 -27.37 4.00 -13.33
CA PRO A 233 -27.99 2.94 -12.54
C PRO A 233 -29.35 3.43 -11.99
N PRO A 234 -30.32 2.51 -11.76
CA PRO A 234 -31.63 2.87 -11.24
C PRO A 234 -31.51 3.53 -9.85
N PRO A 235 -32.32 4.55 -9.54
CA PRO A 235 -32.09 5.41 -8.38
C PRO A 235 -32.32 4.68 -7.05
N PRO A 236 -31.33 4.66 -6.13
CA PRO A 236 -31.51 4.34 -4.71
C PRO A 236 -31.94 5.59 -3.91
N PRO A 237 -32.42 5.44 -2.65
CA PRO A 237 -32.98 6.54 -1.87
C PRO A 237 -31.96 7.66 -1.63
N SER A 238 -32.41 8.90 -1.77
CA SER A 238 -31.64 10.14 -1.66
C SER A 238 -31.03 10.35 -0.26
N GLY A 239 -29.70 10.41 -0.20
CA GLY A 239 -28.91 10.78 0.96
C GLY A 239 -27.43 10.56 0.68
N GLU A 240 -26.85 11.40 -0.19
CA GLU A 240 -25.41 11.40 -0.45
C GLU A 240 -24.70 12.04 0.75
N ASN A 241 -23.90 11.27 1.48
CA ASN A 241 -23.17 11.74 2.67
C ASN A 241 -21.93 12.55 2.26
N ASN A 242 -21.91 13.83 2.60
CA ASN A 242 -20.86 14.80 2.36
C ASN A 242 -19.88 14.75 3.52
N PRO A 243 -18.56 14.67 3.27
CA PRO A 243 -17.59 14.67 4.36
C PRO A 243 -17.59 16.03 5.10
N PRO A 244 -17.41 16.05 6.43
CA PRO A 244 -17.26 17.28 7.18
C PRO A 244 -15.95 17.98 6.81
N THR A 245 -15.94 19.30 6.95
CA THR A 245 -14.78 20.16 6.66
C THR A 245 -14.42 21.00 7.88
N VAL A 246 -13.13 21.25 8.06
CA VAL A 246 -12.60 22.16 9.08
C VAL A 246 -11.55 23.06 8.43
N SER A 247 -11.62 24.36 8.73
CA SER A 247 -10.65 25.36 8.26
C SER A 247 -10.22 26.27 9.40
N ILE A 248 -8.94 26.66 9.41
CA ILE A 248 -8.41 27.65 10.36
C ILE A 248 -8.62 29.03 9.75
N THR A 249 -9.33 29.90 10.46
CA THR A 249 -9.59 31.29 10.03
C THR A 249 -8.68 32.30 10.71
N ASN A 250 -8.08 31.92 11.85
CA ASN A 250 -7.03 32.66 12.53
C ASN A 250 -6.11 31.71 13.31
N PRO A 251 -4.79 31.92 13.36
CA PRO A 251 -4.06 33.03 12.74
C PRO A 251 -4.02 32.94 11.21
N ALA A 252 -3.98 34.11 10.55
CA ALA A 252 -3.80 34.17 9.10
C ALA A 252 -2.47 33.51 8.70
N ASN A 253 -2.44 32.86 7.54
CA ASN A 253 -1.21 32.27 7.03
C ASN A 253 -0.11 33.34 6.91
N GLY A 254 1.04 33.09 7.54
CA GLY A 254 2.15 34.05 7.61
C GLY A 254 2.04 35.12 8.69
N ALA A 255 1.10 35.00 9.65
CA ALA A 255 1.07 35.87 10.82
C ALA A 255 2.33 35.68 11.70
N ASN A 256 2.90 36.80 12.17
CA ASN A 256 4.04 36.81 13.09
C ASN A 256 3.57 37.16 14.50
N PHE A 257 4.14 36.51 15.49
CA PHE A 257 3.82 36.73 16.90
C PHE A 257 5.12 36.90 17.70
N ASP A 258 5.12 37.86 18.62
CA ASP A 258 6.24 38.05 19.53
C ASP A 258 6.34 36.88 20.52
N THR A 259 7.55 36.55 20.94
CA THR A 259 7.79 35.47 21.91
C THR A 259 7.05 35.75 23.22
N GLY A 260 6.25 34.77 23.67
CA GLY A 260 5.40 34.90 24.86
C GLY A 260 3.96 35.39 24.58
N SER A 261 3.61 35.65 23.32
CA SER A 261 2.24 36.05 22.94
C SER A 261 1.26 34.88 23.00
N ASN A 262 0.05 35.13 23.52
CA ASN A 262 -1.07 34.21 23.38
C ASN A 262 -1.69 34.36 21.99
N VAL A 263 -1.67 33.29 21.19
CA VAL A 263 -2.26 33.27 19.85
C VAL A 263 -3.64 32.62 19.91
N ALA A 264 -4.69 33.41 19.69
CA ALA A 264 -6.04 32.89 19.59
C ALA A 264 -6.23 32.13 18.28
N VAL A 265 -6.60 30.85 18.35
CA VAL A 265 -6.91 30.04 17.17
C VAL A 265 -8.42 30.03 16.97
N THR A 266 -8.88 30.44 15.80
CA THR A 266 -10.29 30.33 15.41
C THR A 266 -10.44 29.36 14.26
N LEU A 267 -11.43 28.48 14.40
CA LEU A 267 -11.76 27.44 13.42
C LEU A 267 -13.15 27.69 12.87
N ASN A 268 -13.36 27.30 11.62
CA ASN A 268 -14.67 27.14 11.02
C ASN A 268 -14.86 25.67 10.65
N SER A 269 -15.95 25.07 11.10
CA SER A 269 -16.29 23.66 10.88
C SER A 269 -17.66 23.58 10.20
N SER A 270 -17.80 22.76 9.17
CA SER A 270 -19.04 22.57 8.43
C SER A 270 -19.28 21.10 8.15
N ASP A 271 -20.49 20.63 8.43
CA ASP A 271 -20.97 19.29 8.10
C ASP A 271 -22.32 19.47 7.38
N PRO A 272 -22.38 19.34 6.04
CA PRO A 272 -23.59 19.67 5.27
C PRO A 272 -24.78 18.74 5.52
N ASP A 273 -24.54 17.53 6.03
CA ASP A 273 -25.57 16.51 6.27
C ASP A 273 -25.43 15.75 7.60
N GLY A 274 -24.45 16.11 8.43
CA GLY A 274 -24.32 15.70 9.82
C GLY A 274 -24.43 16.86 10.83
N ASP A 275 -24.36 16.51 12.12
CA ASP A 275 -24.35 17.46 13.23
C ASP A 275 -22.93 17.63 13.79
N ILE A 276 -22.52 18.88 14.02
CA ILE A 276 -21.25 19.19 14.71
C ILE A 276 -21.50 19.27 16.21
N THR A 277 -20.92 18.32 16.97
CA THR A 277 -20.96 18.35 18.45
C THR A 277 -19.65 18.94 19.01
N LYS A 278 -19.75 19.89 19.93
CA LYS A 278 -18.61 20.48 20.67
C LYS A 278 -18.58 19.88 22.09
N HIS A 279 -17.42 19.42 22.53
CA HIS A 279 -17.14 18.96 23.89
C HIS A 279 -16.22 19.95 24.62
#